data_AF-A0A7C1QS67-F1
#
_entry.id   AF-A0A7C1QS67-F1
#
_cell.length_a   1.000
_cell.length_b   1.000
_cell.length_c   1.000
_cell.angle_alpha   90.00
_cell.angle_beta   90.00
_cell.angle_gamma   90.00
#
_symmetry.space_group_name_H-M   'P 1'
#
loop_
_entity.id
_entity.type
_entity.pdbx_description
1 polymer ?
#
loop_
_entity_poly.entity_id
_entity_poly.type
_entity_poly.pdbx_seq_one_letter_code
_entity_poly.pdbx_strand_id
1 'polypeptide(L)'
;MADFSDSLKTRRSIRDYEDKQIGIELVKEIITESCLAPNSSNGQPWRFIIVNNKPMMATLSEDSKKNLLSDLEKNPNSPIKNYEGALRNPGFNV
;
A
#
# COMPACT_ATOMS: atom_id res chain seq x y z
N MET A 1 8.61 -10.01 24.75
CA MET A 1 8.00 -8.94 23.93
C MET A 1 9.13 -8.32 23.15
N ALA A 2 9.00 -8.18 21.83
CA ALA A 2 9.95 -7.41 21.03
C ALA A 2 9.85 -5.94 21.46
N ASP A 3 10.97 -5.27 21.66
CA ASP A 3 10.96 -3.84 21.96
C ASP A 3 10.77 -3.02 20.67
N PHE A 4 10.79 -1.69 20.81
CA PHE A 4 10.64 -0.80 19.65
C PHE A 4 11.77 -0.98 18.63
N SER A 5 13.02 -1.16 19.08
CA SER A 5 14.17 -1.34 18.20
C SER A 5 14.07 -2.64 17.39
N ASP A 6 13.62 -3.72 18.03
CA ASP A 6 13.41 -5.02 17.38
C ASP A 6 12.30 -4.93 16.32
N SER A 7 11.22 -4.22 16.63
CA SER A 7 10.10 -3.99 15.70
C SER A 7 10.55 -3.25 14.43
N LEU A 8 11.44 -2.27 14.56
CA LEU A 8 11.99 -1.55 13.41
C LEU A 8 12.90 -2.42 12.53
N LYS A 9 13.74 -3.26 13.14
CA LYS A 9 14.71 -4.12 12.43
C LYS A 9 14.03 -5.30 11.72
N THR A 10 12.92 -5.79 12.27
CA THR A 10 12.20 -6.96 11.73
C THR A 10 11.10 -6.59 10.74
N ARG A 11 10.79 -5.30 10.58
CA ARG A 11 9.77 -4.81 9.65
C ARG A 11 10.06 -5.25 8.21
N ARG A 12 9.07 -5.86 7.57
CA ARG A 12 9.07 -6.23 6.15
C ARG A 12 7.75 -5.85 5.51
N SER A 13 7.76 -5.59 4.20
CA SER A 13 6.51 -5.43 3.45
C SER A 13 5.78 -6.77 3.35
N ILE A 14 4.51 -6.78 3.76
CA ILE A 14 3.59 -7.91 3.60
C ILE A 14 2.84 -7.72 2.27
N ARG A 15 2.62 -8.80 1.53
CA ARG A 15 1.94 -8.79 0.22
C ARG A 15 0.96 -9.96 0.05
N ASP A 16 0.77 -10.72 1.11
CA ASP A 16 -0.18 -11.83 1.19
C ASP A 16 -0.99 -11.63 2.47
N TYR A 17 -2.30 -11.54 2.35
CA TYR A 17 -3.20 -11.06 3.39
C TYR A 17 -4.40 -12.01 3.49
N GLU A 18 -4.89 -12.22 4.71
CA GLU A 18 -6.14 -12.94 4.94
C GLU A 18 -7.34 -12.17 4.36
N ASP A 19 -8.37 -12.87 3.86
CA ASP A 19 -9.67 -12.25 3.52
C ASP A 19 -10.47 -11.95 4.79
N LYS A 20 -9.92 -11.07 5.63
CA LYS A 20 -10.46 -10.68 6.92
C LYS A 20 -10.64 -9.18 6.97
N GLN A 21 -11.88 -8.75 7.15
CA GLN A 21 -12.19 -7.34 7.31
C GLN A 21 -11.68 -6.82 8.67
N ILE A 22 -11.08 -5.64 8.65
CA ILE A 22 -10.65 -4.91 9.86
C ILE A 22 -11.69 -3.87 10.25
N GLY A 23 -11.82 -3.62 11.56
CA GLY A 23 -12.70 -2.58 12.09
C GLY A 23 -12.19 -1.19 11.71
N ILE A 24 -13.10 -0.31 11.29
CA ILE A 24 -12.74 1.06 10.88
C ILE A 24 -12.12 1.88 12.03
N GLU A 25 -12.53 1.62 13.27
CA GLU A 25 -11.99 2.33 14.45
C GLU A 25 -10.52 2.01 14.69
N LEU A 26 -10.09 0.76 14.47
CA LEU A 26 -8.67 0.38 14.55
C LEU A 26 -7.83 1.14 13.50
N VAL A 27 -8.37 1.29 12.28
CA VAL A 27 -7.67 2.05 11.22
C VAL A 27 -7.55 3.53 11.59
N LYS A 28 -8.61 4.11 12.16
CA LYS A 28 -8.60 5.50 12.63
C LYS A 28 -7.59 5.71 13.77
N GLU A 29 -7.54 4.79 14.73
CA GLU A 29 -6.58 4.82 15.83
C GLU A 29 -5.14 4.87 15.31
N ILE A 30 -4.77 3.96 14.40
CA ILE A 30 -3.43 3.93 13.77
C ILE A 30 -3.11 5.25 13.06
N ILE A 31 -4.07 5.82 12.32
CA ILE A 31 -3.89 7.10 11.64
C ILE A 31 -3.70 8.24 12.66
N THR A 32 -4.52 8.28 13.70
CA THR A 32 -4.43 9.29 14.77
C THR A 32 -3.08 9.24 15.48
N GLU A 33 -2.59 8.06 15.84
CA GLU A 33 -1.26 7.89 16.42
C GLU A 33 -0.14 8.32 15.46
N SER A 34 -0.28 8.00 14.17
CA SER A 34 0.69 8.39 13.14
C SER A 34 0.80 9.92 13.02
N CYS A 35 -0.31 10.65 13.19
CA CYS A 35 -0.35 12.12 13.16
C CYS A 35 0.40 12.79 14.32
N LEU A 36 0.83 12.04 15.34
CA LEU A 36 1.69 12.55 16.41
C LEU A 36 3.15 12.79 15.94
N ALA A 37 3.52 12.33 14.74
CA ALA A 37 4.84 12.61 14.20
C ALA A 37 5.05 14.13 13.99
N PRO A 38 6.24 14.66 14.30
CA PRO A 38 6.53 16.08 14.13
C PRO A 38 6.44 16.46 12.65
N ASN A 39 5.88 17.63 12.37
CA ASN A 39 5.78 18.19 11.03
C ASN A 39 6.01 19.71 11.07
N SER A 40 6.42 20.27 9.93
CA SER A 40 6.81 21.69 9.83
C SER A 40 5.70 22.60 10.31
N SER A 41 6.01 23.46 11.29
CA SER A 41 5.08 24.45 11.85
C SER A 41 3.75 23.88 12.34
N ASN A 42 3.70 22.59 12.68
CA ASN A 42 2.46 21.87 13.02
C ASN A 42 1.36 22.00 11.94
N GLY A 43 1.73 22.12 10.66
CA GLY A 43 0.79 22.29 9.56
C GLY A 43 -0.11 21.09 9.29
N GLN A 44 0.22 19.90 9.80
CA GLN A 44 -0.54 18.65 9.62
C GLN A 44 -1.03 18.45 8.17
N PRO A 45 -0.14 18.50 7.15
CA PRO A 45 -0.56 18.62 5.75
C PRO A 45 -1.10 17.31 5.14
N TRP A 46 -1.52 16.37 5.97
CA TRP A 46 -1.81 15.00 5.58
C TRP A 46 -3.29 14.84 5.27
N ARG A 47 -3.62 14.14 4.19
CA ARG A 47 -4.99 13.73 3.87
C ARG A 47 -5.02 12.24 3.64
N PHE A 48 -5.93 11.57 4.34
CA PHE A 48 -6.13 10.13 4.25
C PHE A 48 -7.47 9.83 3.61
N ILE A 49 -7.49 8.85 2.70
CA ILE A 49 -8.71 8.29 2.11
C ILE A 49 -8.73 6.82 2.48
N ILE A 50 -9.75 6.40 3.22
CA ILE A 50 -9.92 5.00 3.60
C ILE A 50 -10.82 4.33 2.57
N VAL A 51 -10.27 3.38 1.82
CA VAL A 51 -11.01 2.60 0.84
C VAL A 51 -11.31 1.23 1.45
N ASN A 52 -12.53 1.03 1.92
CA ASN A 52 -13.01 -0.26 2.45
C ASN A 52 -14.11 -0.88 1.57
N ASN A 53 -14.14 -0.52 0.28
CA ASN A 53 -15.07 -1.06 -0.70
C ASN A 53 -14.31 -2.01 -1.63
N LYS A 54 -14.60 -3.32 -1.56
CA LYS A 54 -13.90 -4.35 -2.37
C LYS A 54 -13.92 -4.05 -3.87
N PRO A 55 -15.06 -3.68 -4.50
CA PRO A 55 -15.07 -3.27 -5.91
C PRO A 55 -14.13 -2.10 -6.23
N MET A 56 -14.12 -1.06 -5.39
CA MET A 56 -13.23 0.09 -5.58
C MET A 56 -11.75 -0.30 -5.46
N MET A 57 -11.41 -1.17 -4.52
CA MET A 57 -10.03 -1.69 -4.39
C MET A 57 -9.61 -2.49 -5.64
N ALA A 58 -10.52 -3.30 -6.19
CA ALA A 58 -10.26 -4.01 -7.44
C ALA A 58 -10.02 -3.05 -8.61
N THR A 59 -10.84 -2.00 -8.75
CA THR A 59 -10.63 -0.96 -9.78
C THR A 59 -9.27 -0.28 -9.64
N LEU A 60 -8.89 0.13 -8.42
CA LEU A 60 -7.59 0.75 -8.15
C LEU A 60 -6.41 -0.17 -8.49
N SER A 61 -6.53 -1.46 -8.17
CA SER A 61 -5.55 -2.50 -8.52
C SER A 61 -5.41 -2.64 -10.04
N GLU A 62 -6.51 -2.74 -10.78
CA GLU A 62 -6.48 -2.84 -12.24
C GLU A 62 -5.88 -1.59 -12.91
N ASP A 63 -6.28 -0.40 -12.48
CA ASP A 63 -5.74 0.86 -13.00
C ASP A 63 -4.24 0.99 -12.73
N SER A 64 -3.80 0.58 -11.54
CA SER A 64 -2.38 0.53 -11.18
C SER A 64 -1.60 -0.46 -12.05
N LYS A 65 -2.11 -1.68 -12.29
CA LYS A 65 -1.48 -2.65 -13.22
C LYS A 65 -1.35 -2.07 -14.63
N LYS A 66 -2.40 -1.43 -15.14
CA LYS A 66 -2.40 -0.80 -16.46
C LYS A 66 -1.32 0.29 -16.57
N ASN A 67 -1.20 1.14 -15.55
CA ASN A 67 -0.17 2.18 -15.53
C ASN A 67 1.24 1.59 -15.51
N LEU A 68 1.49 0.60 -14.64
CA LEU A 68 2.78 -0.08 -14.55
C LEU A 68 3.19 -0.77 -15.86
N LEU A 69 2.23 -1.41 -16.53
CA LEU A 69 2.46 -2.02 -17.85
C LEU A 69 2.76 -0.97 -18.92
N SER A 70 2.04 0.15 -18.93
CA SER A 70 2.33 1.26 -19.86
C SER A 70 3.72 1.86 -19.65
N ASP A 71 4.15 1.98 -18.39
CA ASP A 71 5.49 2.49 -18.07
C ASP A 71 6.58 1.49 -18.46
N LEU A 72 6.32 0.18 -18.33
CA LEU A 72 7.22 -0.87 -18.82
C LEU A 72 7.35 -0.86 -20.35
N GLU A 73 6.25 -0.62 -21.07
CA GLU A 73 6.27 -0.48 -22.54
C GLU A 73 7.13 0.71 -22.98
N LYS A 74 7.05 1.84 -22.26
CA LYS A 74 7.86 3.03 -22.52
C LYS A 74 9.34 2.84 -22.16
N ASN A 75 9.63 2.07 -21.11
CA ASN A 75 10.99 1.76 -20.67
C ASN A 75 11.18 0.26 -20.38
N PRO A 76 11.48 -0.55 -21.41
CA PRO A 76 11.63 -1.99 -21.27
C PRO A 76 12.81 -2.45 -20.39
N ASN A 77 13.72 -1.54 -20.02
CA ASN A 77 14.85 -1.85 -19.14
C ASN A 77 14.59 -1.44 -17.67
N SER A 78 13.37 -0.98 -17.35
CA SER A 78 12.95 -0.67 -15.99
C SER A 78 12.99 -1.91 -15.08
N PRO A 79 13.36 -1.76 -13.79
CA PRO A 79 13.26 -2.84 -12.80
C PRO A 79 11.86 -3.47 -12.70
N ILE A 80 10.82 -2.76 -13.14
CA ILE A 80 9.43 -3.26 -13.20
C ILE A 80 9.31 -4.52 -14.07
N LYS A 81 10.20 -4.70 -15.07
CA LYS A 81 10.20 -5.87 -15.95
C LYS A 81 10.23 -7.20 -15.20
N ASN A 82 10.90 -7.24 -14.04
CA ASN A 82 10.96 -8.43 -13.18
C ASN A 82 9.57 -8.88 -12.69
N TYR A 83 8.58 -7.98 -12.71
CA TYR A 83 7.21 -8.23 -12.28
C TYR A 83 6.23 -8.37 -13.44
N GLU A 84 6.68 -8.31 -14.70
CA GLU A 84 5.79 -8.35 -15.87
C GLU A 84 4.82 -9.55 -15.85
N GLY A 85 5.33 -10.74 -15.51
CA GLY A 85 4.50 -11.93 -15.41
C GLY A 85 3.38 -11.82 -14.36
N ALA A 86 3.67 -11.20 -13.21
CA ALA A 86 2.66 -10.96 -12.17
C ALA A 86 1.67 -9.86 -12.60
N LEU A 87 2.16 -8.77 -13.20
CA LEU A 87 1.31 -7.67 -13.68
C LEU A 87 0.34 -8.11 -14.79
N ARG A 88 0.72 -9.10 -15.61
CA ARG A 88 -0.16 -9.67 -16.63
C ARG A 88 -1.10 -10.75 -16.09
N ASN A 89 -0.97 -11.17 -14.83
CA ASN A 89 -1.86 -12.16 -14.21
C ASN A 89 -3.15 -11.48 -13.71
N PRO A 90 -4.34 -11.88 -14.19
CA PRO A 90 -5.62 -11.33 -13.72
C PRO A 90 -5.88 -11.58 -12.22
N GLY A 91 -5.38 -12.69 -11.68
CA GLY A 91 -5.54 -13.04 -10.27
C GLY A 91 -4.56 -12.33 -9.33
N PHE A 92 -3.63 -11.53 -9.85
CA PHE A 92 -2.68 -10.76 -9.06
C PHE A 92 -3.19 -9.34 -8.84
N ASN A 93 -3.11 -8.88 -7.60
CA ASN A 93 -3.44 -7.51 -7.21
C ASN A 93 -2.16 -6.72 -6.91
N VAL A 94 -2.19 -5.42 -7.19
CA VAL A 94 -1.11 -4.47 -6.91
C VAL A 94 -1.53 -3.40 -5.93
#